data_AF-A0A067MF71-F1
#
_entry.id   AF-A0A067MF71-F1
#
_cell.length_a   1.000
_cell.length_b   1.000
_cell.length_c   1.000
_cell.angle_alpha   90.00
_cell.angle_beta   90.00
_cell.angle_gamma   90.00
#
_symmetry.space_group_name_H-M   'P 1'
#
loop_
_entity.id
_entity.type
_entity.pdbx_description
1 polymer ?
#
loop_
_entity_poly.entity_id
_entity_poly.type
_entity_poly.pdbx_seq_one_letter_code
_entity_poly.pdbx_strand_id
1 'polypeptide(L)'
;LTITQEVHNRLKPHLGQDTPDWRALGECSRLGDLKLKDEPPLVWKRMIVMDGNESTKRVASAGKADKRVFKGDFFLSEEYVNKFADEVKSRSHKVAPTLASPNSAAPWGIFRETGMFACACRHGLVLWIADMVESGELAKYPLAMVAKALSIIGYLLLIGYDIGCSFGATISHSSLASLFKALEARLCVNAFHGYAHNYQCQQQHHPLVIKGMGLEDLETMERVFSSSNAVARLTRYASTYHHHLFLDMHFNQWNQDKYANTALMLLNNYVQALDVIAKGVMAVGDAKKSLRVSDSQLDEWLGEEKVYLRDLQLKHTPLWDSHALVYVELLQKLREAESVSYPI
;
A
#
# COMPACT_ATOMS: atom_id res chain seq x y z
N LEU A 1 -32.48 -0.81 1.65
CA LEU A 1 -31.26 -1.18 0.89
C LEU A 1 -31.47 -1.01 -0.61
N THR A 2 -32.35 -1.78 -1.25
CA THR A 2 -32.59 -1.69 -2.70
C THR A 2 -33.08 -0.31 -3.17
N ILE A 3 -33.97 0.35 -2.40
CA ILE A 3 -34.48 1.69 -2.74
C ILE A 3 -33.36 2.74 -2.69
N THR A 4 -32.51 2.72 -1.67
CA THR A 4 -31.39 3.67 -1.53
C THR A 4 -30.38 3.52 -2.66
N GLN A 5 -30.10 2.27 -3.06
CA GLN A 5 -29.21 1.97 -4.18
C GLN A 5 -29.82 2.40 -5.53
N GLU A 6 -31.12 2.18 -5.71
CA GLU A 6 -31.86 2.66 -6.89
C GLU A 6 -31.85 4.20 -6.98
N VAL A 7 -32.08 4.90 -5.87
CA VAL A 7 -31.99 6.36 -5.81
C VAL A 7 -30.58 6.84 -6.16
N HIS A 8 -29.55 6.23 -5.58
CA HIS A 8 -28.16 6.55 -5.93
C HIS A 8 -27.86 6.32 -7.41
N ASN A 9 -28.30 5.19 -7.97
CA ASN A 9 -28.10 4.87 -9.38
C ASN A 9 -28.78 5.89 -10.30
N ARG A 10 -29.94 6.45 -9.90
CA ARG A 10 -30.61 7.54 -10.64
C ARG A 10 -29.91 8.89 -10.49
N LEU A 11 -29.26 9.14 -9.35
CA LEU A 11 -28.51 10.38 -9.11
C LEU A 11 -27.16 10.39 -9.83
N LYS A 12 -26.48 9.23 -9.94
CA LYS A 12 -25.12 9.12 -10.52
C LYS A 12 -24.96 9.85 -11.88
N PRO A 13 -25.86 9.69 -12.87
CA PRO A 13 -25.73 10.42 -14.14
C PRO A 13 -25.80 11.94 -13.99
N HIS A 14 -26.63 12.43 -13.07
CA HIS A 14 -26.78 13.87 -12.82
C HIS A 14 -25.56 14.47 -12.12
N LEU A 15 -24.76 13.65 -11.43
CA LEU A 15 -23.53 14.04 -10.75
C LEU A 15 -22.26 13.79 -11.60
N GLY A 16 -22.40 13.21 -12.79
CA GLY A 16 -21.28 12.75 -13.62
C GLY A 16 -20.50 11.59 -12.98
N GLN A 17 -21.20 10.73 -12.24
CA GLN A 17 -20.67 9.60 -11.47
C GLN A 17 -21.14 8.24 -12.04
N ASP A 18 -21.56 8.22 -13.30
CA ASP A 18 -22.11 7.05 -13.99
C ASP A 18 -21.13 6.37 -14.97
N THR A 19 -19.93 6.93 -15.12
CA THR A 19 -18.88 6.33 -15.93
C THR A 19 -18.03 5.34 -15.13
N PRO A 20 -17.45 4.31 -15.75
CA PRO A 20 -16.42 3.48 -15.09
C PRO A 20 -15.31 4.35 -14.50
N ASP A 21 -14.80 3.96 -13.34
CA ASP A 21 -13.66 4.61 -12.68
C ASP A 21 -13.85 6.10 -12.34
N TRP A 22 -15.11 6.58 -12.29
CA TRP A 22 -15.43 7.98 -12.00
C TRP A 22 -14.86 8.48 -10.65
N ARG A 23 -14.60 7.60 -9.67
CA ARG A 23 -13.94 8.01 -8.41
C ARG A 23 -12.48 8.41 -8.63
N ALA A 24 -11.77 7.62 -9.43
CA ALA A 24 -10.39 7.91 -9.80
C ALA A 24 -10.33 9.14 -10.72
N LEU A 25 -11.19 9.20 -11.74
CA LEU A 25 -11.22 10.26 -12.76
C LEU A 25 -11.94 11.55 -12.34
N GLY A 26 -12.79 11.48 -11.32
CA GLY A 26 -13.68 12.54 -10.88
C GLY A 26 -13.34 13.02 -9.48
N GLU A 27 -13.66 12.27 -8.43
CA GLU A 27 -13.48 12.72 -7.03
C GLU A 27 -12.01 12.98 -6.69
N CYS A 28 -11.16 11.98 -6.91
CA CYS A 28 -9.73 12.11 -6.67
C CYS A 28 -9.11 13.16 -7.61
N SER A 29 -9.56 13.22 -8.86
CA SER A 29 -8.97 14.10 -9.86
C SER A 29 -9.37 15.55 -9.72
N ARG A 30 -10.61 15.85 -9.34
CA ARG A 30 -11.02 17.23 -8.99
C ARG A 30 -10.22 17.80 -7.82
N LEU A 31 -9.71 16.94 -6.94
CA LEU A 31 -8.85 17.34 -5.82
C LEU A 31 -7.39 17.53 -6.22
N GLY A 32 -6.89 16.73 -7.19
CA GLY A 32 -5.47 16.69 -7.55
C GLY A 32 -5.07 17.30 -8.90
N ASP A 33 -6.01 17.61 -9.81
CA ASP A 33 -5.74 18.17 -11.14
C ASP A 33 -6.08 19.66 -11.28
N LEU A 34 -6.68 20.27 -10.25
CA LEU A 34 -6.91 21.71 -10.24
C LEU A 34 -5.58 22.43 -10.12
N LYS A 35 -5.06 22.90 -11.26
CA LYS A 35 -3.85 23.71 -11.31
C LYS A 35 -4.18 25.17 -11.04
N LEU A 36 -3.48 25.76 -10.08
CA LEU A 36 -3.51 27.21 -9.89
C LEU A 36 -2.70 27.90 -11.00
N LYS A 37 -3.03 29.17 -11.26
CA LYS A 37 -2.24 30.00 -12.17
C LYS A 37 -0.82 30.11 -11.60
N ASP A 38 0.18 29.87 -12.44
CA ASP A 38 1.60 29.90 -12.09
C ASP A 38 2.04 28.81 -11.08
N GLU A 39 1.25 27.75 -10.91
CA GLU A 39 1.63 26.60 -10.08
C GLU A 39 2.81 25.84 -10.71
N PRO A 40 3.91 25.61 -9.95
CA PRO A 40 5.03 24.84 -10.45
C PRO A 40 4.59 23.40 -10.77
N PRO A 41 5.22 22.74 -11.77
CA PRO A 41 4.88 21.36 -12.08
C PRO A 41 5.17 20.46 -10.88
N LEU A 42 4.18 19.66 -10.50
CA LEU A 42 4.34 18.63 -9.49
C LEU A 42 5.32 17.56 -9.99
N VAL A 43 6.16 17.06 -9.09
CA VAL A 43 7.05 15.91 -9.37
C VAL A 43 6.24 14.66 -9.62
N TRP A 44 5.18 14.45 -8.82
CA TRP A 44 4.20 13.37 -8.99
C TRP A 44 2.84 13.98 -9.23
N LYS A 45 2.20 13.62 -10.33
CA LYS A 45 0.84 14.09 -10.65
C LYS A 45 -0.20 13.46 -9.73
N ARG A 46 0.03 12.19 -9.36
CA ARG A 46 -0.84 11.43 -8.46
C ARG A 46 -0.04 10.51 -7.57
N MET A 47 -0.60 10.27 -6.40
CA MET A 47 -0.11 9.31 -5.41
C MET A 47 -1.26 8.39 -5.02
N ILE A 48 -0.99 7.10 -5.08
CA ILE A 48 -1.89 6.05 -4.58
C ILE A 48 -1.11 5.15 -3.63
N VAL A 49 -1.81 4.48 -2.74
CA VAL A 49 -1.30 3.36 -1.96
C VAL A 49 -2.13 2.12 -2.28
N MET A 50 -1.51 0.96 -2.25
CA MET A 50 -2.21 -0.32 -2.36
C MET A 50 -1.64 -1.32 -1.35
N ASP A 51 -2.50 -2.18 -0.85
CA ASP A 51 -2.12 -3.24 0.09
C ASP A 51 -3.22 -4.32 0.17
N GLY A 52 -2.93 -5.45 0.83
CA GLY A 52 -3.88 -6.51 1.11
C GLY A 52 -4.23 -6.66 2.59
N ASN A 53 -5.40 -7.27 2.84
CA ASN A 53 -5.87 -7.58 4.20
C ASN A 53 -6.67 -8.88 4.19
N GLU A 54 -6.36 -9.76 5.14
CA GLU A 54 -7.00 -11.07 5.30
C GLU A 54 -8.23 -11.07 6.24
N SER A 55 -8.70 -9.91 6.69
CA SER A 55 -9.80 -9.86 7.67
C SER A 55 -11.16 -10.17 7.04
N THR A 56 -11.39 -9.76 5.79
CA THR A 56 -12.65 -9.93 5.03
C THR A 56 -12.83 -11.33 4.43
N LYS A 57 -12.50 -12.36 5.22
CA LYS A 57 -12.72 -13.76 4.87
C LYS A 57 -14.21 -14.07 4.73
N ARG A 58 -14.61 -14.76 3.66
CA ARG A 58 -15.96 -15.30 3.45
C ARG A 58 -15.93 -16.80 3.20
N VAL A 59 -16.78 -17.52 3.92
CA VAL A 59 -16.85 -18.99 3.87
C VAL A 59 -17.43 -19.45 2.53
N ALA A 60 -16.74 -20.38 1.86
CA ALA A 60 -17.13 -20.88 0.54
C ALA A 60 -18.50 -21.58 0.54
N SER A 61 -18.87 -22.20 1.67
CA SER A 61 -20.16 -22.87 1.82
C SER A 61 -21.34 -21.93 2.09
N ALA A 62 -21.08 -20.66 2.40
CA ALA A 62 -22.11 -19.71 2.80
C ALA A 62 -22.95 -19.21 1.62
N GLY A 63 -24.27 -19.09 1.84
CA GLY A 63 -25.17 -18.38 0.94
C GLY A 63 -25.35 -18.97 -0.47
N LYS A 64 -25.08 -20.27 -0.69
CA LYS A 64 -25.17 -20.94 -2.01
C LYS A 64 -26.56 -20.86 -2.68
N ALA A 65 -27.61 -20.65 -1.89
CA ALA A 65 -28.98 -20.48 -2.37
C ALA A 65 -29.21 -19.12 -3.05
N ASP A 66 -28.42 -18.10 -2.69
CA ASP A 66 -28.51 -16.77 -3.29
C ASP A 66 -27.80 -16.77 -4.66
N LYS A 67 -28.58 -16.57 -5.73
CA LYS A 67 -28.08 -16.56 -7.11
C LYS A 67 -27.81 -15.15 -7.64
N ARG A 68 -28.02 -14.11 -6.82
CA ARG A 68 -27.80 -12.73 -7.25
C ARG A 68 -26.31 -12.47 -7.43
N VAL A 69 -25.99 -11.66 -8.43
CA VAL A 69 -24.64 -11.16 -8.69
C VAL A 69 -24.64 -9.69 -8.36
N PHE A 70 -23.74 -9.27 -7.46
CA PHE A 70 -23.60 -7.87 -7.11
C PHE A 70 -22.93 -7.12 -8.26
N LYS A 71 -23.43 -5.92 -8.57
CA LYS A 71 -22.84 -5.03 -9.57
C LYS A 71 -22.45 -3.73 -8.87
N GLY A 72 -21.17 -3.63 -8.54
CA GLY A 72 -20.55 -2.43 -7.98
C GLY A 72 -19.41 -1.96 -8.88
N ASP A 73 -18.91 -0.76 -8.59
CA ASP A 73 -17.86 -0.08 -9.34
C ASP A 73 -16.52 -0.03 -8.56
N PHE A 74 -16.46 -0.57 -7.34
CA PHE A 74 -15.21 -0.75 -6.59
C PHE A 74 -14.43 -2.01 -7.01
N PHE A 75 -15.14 -3.11 -7.28
CA PHE A 75 -14.52 -4.42 -7.39
C PHE A 75 -14.00 -4.68 -8.81
N LEU A 76 -12.71 -4.98 -8.92
CA LEU A 76 -12.12 -5.57 -10.11
C LEU A 76 -12.61 -7.01 -10.24
N SER A 77 -12.97 -7.41 -11.45
CA SER A 77 -13.46 -8.77 -11.68
C SER A 77 -12.34 -9.80 -11.53
N GLU A 78 -12.68 -11.02 -11.13
CA GLU A 78 -11.73 -12.12 -11.01
C GLU A 78 -11.03 -12.39 -12.35
N GLU A 79 -11.76 -12.27 -13.47
CA GLU A 79 -11.21 -12.42 -14.82
C GLU A 79 -10.19 -11.33 -15.15
N TYR A 80 -10.41 -10.09 -14.70
CA TYR A 80 -9.45 -9.02 -14.91
C TYR A 80 -8.15 -9.28 -14.15
N VAL A 81 -8.25 -9.66 -12.88
CA VAL A 81 -7.09 -9.95 -12.02
C VAL A 81 -6.31 -11.17 -12.51
N ASN A 82 -7.01 -12.22 -12.96
CA ASN A 82 -6.37 -13.46 -13.40
C ASN A 82 -5.56 -13.32 -14.70
N LYS A 83 -5.69 -12.22 -15.46
CA LYS A 83 -4.77 -11.92 -16.57
C LYS A 83 -3.30 -11.85 -16.12
N PHE A 84 -3.08 -11.52 -14.85
CA PHE A 84 -1.76 -11.35 -14.25
C PHE A 84 -1.31 -12.57 -13.41
N ALA A 85 -2.12 -13.65 -13.37
CA ALA A 85 -1.86 -14.82 -12.53
C ALA A 85 -0.52 -15.50 -12.85
N ASP A 86 -0.19 -15.59 -14.14
CA ASP A 86 0.98 -16.34 -14.62
C ASP A 86 2.20 -15.45 -14.92
N GLU A 87 2.11 -14.15 -14.64
CA GLU A 87 3.21 -13.20 -14.91
C GLU A 87 4.38 -13.34 -13.93
N VAL A 88 4.18 -14.04 -12.81
CA VAL A 88 5.23 -14.34 -11.84
C VAL A 88 5.24 -15.84 -11.58
N LYS A 89 6.24 -16.55 -12.11
CA LYS A 89 6.48 -17.93 -11.73
C LYS A 89 6.84 -17.97 -10.25
N SER A 90 6.12 -18.77 -9.46
CA SER A 90 6.47 -18.93 -8.05
C SER A 90 7.92 -19.43 -7.97
N ARG A 91 8.77 -18.66 -7.29
CA ARG A 91 10.05 -19.23 -6.85
C ARG A 91 9.67 -20.26 -5.80
N SER A 92 9.99 -21.52 -6.06
CA SER A 92 10.08 -22.56 -5.03
C SER A 92 11.10 -22.08 -3.99
N HIS A 93 10.66 -21.30 -3.02
CA HIS A 93 11.46 -20.99 -1.86
C HIS A 93 11.45 -22.24 -0.97
N LYS A 94 12.59 -22.94 -0.92
CA LYS A 94 12.92 -23.77 0.25
C LYS A 94 13.04 -22.80 1.43
N VAL A 95 11.94 -22.56 2.12
CA VAL A 95 11.93 -21.78 3.37
C VAL A 95 12.64 -22.62 4.42
N ALA A 96 13.80 -22.15 4.88
CA ALA A 96 14.37 -22.60 6.15
C ALA A 96 13.34 -22.29 7.26
N PRO A 97 13.12 -23.20 8.22
CA PRO A 97 12.00 -23.10 9.15
C PRO A 97 12.18 -21.88 10.04
N THR A 98 11.51 -20.79 9.68
CA THR A 98 11.21 -19.69 10.59
C THR A 98 10.11 -20.18 11.52
N LEU A 99 10.22 -19.83 12.80
CA LEU A 99 9.23 -20.14 13.83
C LEU A 99 7.89 -19.53 13.44
N ALA A 100 7.10 -20.32 12.71
CA ALA A 100 5.70 -20.09 12.50
C ALA A 100 5.02 -19.96 13.88
N SER A 101 4.25 -18.89 14.07
CA SER A 101 3.28 -18.90 15.16
C SER A 101 2.35 -20.11 14.96
N PRO A 102 1.84 -20.74 16.03
CA PRO A 102 1.05 -21.98 15.93
C PRO A 102 -0.26 -21.84 15.13
N ASN A 103 -0.58 -20.66 14.60
CA ASN A 103 -1.79 -20.36 13.84
C ASN A 103 -1.58 -20.33 12.31
N SER A 104 -0.41 -20.66 11.78
CA SER A 104 -0.14 -20.63 10.33
C SER A 104 -0.54 -21.91 9.57
N ALA A 105 -1.46 -22.71 10.10
CA ALA A 105 -2.11 -23.77 9.32
C ALA A 105 -3.15 -23.12 8.39
N ALA A 106 -2.68 -22.75 7.20
CA ALA A 106 -3.44 -22.40 6.00
C ALA A 106 -4.91 -22.91 5.96
N PRO A 107 -5.92 -22.07 6.27
CA PRO A 107 -7.34 -22.43 6.25
C PRO A 107 -7.96 -22.31 4.85
N TRP A 108 -7.17 -22.51 3.79
CA TRP A 108 -7.55 -22.21 2.40
C TRP A 108 -8.76 -23.01 1.88
N GLY A 109 -9.14 -24.11 2.54
CA GLY A 109 -10.29 -24.92 2.13
C GLY A 109 -11.66 -24.44 2.62
N ILE A 110 -11.71 -23.50 3.58
CA ILE A 110 -12.96 -23.05 4.21
C ILE A 110 -13.47 -21.76 3.56
N PHE A 111 -12.57 -20.88 3.14
CA PHE A 111 -12.89 -19.55 2.64
C PHE A 111 -12.74 -19.48 1.12
N ARG A 112 -13.74 -18.92 0.43
CA ARG A 112 -13.63 -18.63 -1.01
C ARG A 112 -12.84 -17.34 -1.18
N GLU A 113 -13.30 -16.28 -0.55
CA GLU A 113 -12.59 -15.01 -0.41
C GLU A 113 -11.82 -15.05 0.90
N THR A 114 -10.50 -14.95 0.82
CA THR A 114 -9.57 -15.05 1.94
C THR A 114 -9.21 -13.68 2.51
N GLY A 115 -9.64 -12.62 1.83
CA GLY A 115 -9.34 -11.24 2.13
C GLY A 115 -9.65 -10.33 0.94
N MET A 116 -9.17 -9.11 0.99
CA MET A 116 -9.21 -8.16 -0.13
C MET A 116 -7.83 -7.56 -0.37
N PHE A 117 -7.55 -7.21 -1.62
CA PHE A 117 -6.47 -6.32 -2.00
C PHE A 117 -7.10 -5.01 -2.49
N ALA A 118 -6.66 -3.87 -2.00
CA ALA A 118 -7.32 -2.60 -2.27
C ALA A 118 -6.32 -1.48 -2.53
N CYS A 119 -6.81 -0.42 -3.18
CA CYS A 119 -6.03 0.77 -3.49
C CYS A 119 -6.82 2.03 -3.13
N ALA A 120 -6.12 3.00 -2.55
CA ALA A 120 -6.66 4.32 -2.22
C ALA A 120 -5.75 5.43 -2.73
N CYS A 121 -6.32 6.62 -2.98
CA CYS A 121 -5.51 7.81 -3.25
C CYS A 121 -4.99 8.43 -1.94
N ARG A 122 -4.05 9.38 -2.06
CA ARG A 122 -3.52 10.15 -0.92
C ARG A 122 -4.56 10.92 -0.09
N HIS A 123 -5.76 11.15 -0.64
CA HIS A 123 -6.87 11.78 0.08
C HIS A 123 -7.69 10.78 0.91
N GLY A 124 -7.32 9.49 0.90
CA GLY A 124 -8.03 8.43 1.60
C GLY A 124 -9.22 7.84 0.86
N LEU A 125 -9.49 8.26 -0.38
CA LEU A 125 -10.58 7.69 -1.18
C LEU A 125 -10.17 6.33 -1.73
N VAL A 126 -10.94 5.30 -1.43
CA VAL A 126 -10.78 3.97 -2.02
C VAL A 126 -11.15 4.05 -3.50
N LEU A 127 -10.28 3.51 -4.35
CA LEU A 127 -10.44 3.55 -5.81
C LEU A 127 -10.91 2.21 -6.34
N TRP A 128 -10.16 1.15 -6.01
CA TRP A 128 -10.41 -0.21 -6.49
C TRP A 128 -10.15 -1.24 -5.40
N ILE A 129 -10.86 -2.35 -5.50
CA ILE A 129 -10.77 -3.51 -4.60
C ILE A 129 -10.74 -4.77 -5.46
N ALA A 130 -9.98 -5.77 -5.07
CA ALA A 130 -10.01 -7.11 -5.63
C ALA A 130 -10.18 -8.11 -4.49
N ASP A 131 -11.10 -9.05 -4.62
CA ASP A 131 -11.15 -10.16 -3.67
C ASP A 131 -9.90 -11.03 -3.84
N MET A 132 -9.30 -11.39 -2.72
CA MET A 132 -8.30 -12.46 -2.72
C MET A 132 -9.04 -13.78 -2.71
N VAL A 133 -8.99 -14.51 -3.82
CA VAL A 133 -9.78 -15.73 -4.02
C VAL A 133 -8.88 -16.94 -3.85
N GLU A 134 -9.19 -17.76 -2.84
CA GLU A 134 -8.52 -19.03 -2.52
C GLU A 134 -6.98 -18.91 -2.44
N SER A 135 -6.48 -17.72 -2.07
CA SER A 135 -5.05 -17.41 -2.02
C SER A 135 -4.74 -16.33 -0.98
N GLY A 136 -3.48 -16.17 -0.58
CA GLY A 136 -3.03 -14.93 0.06
C GLY A 136 -2.83 -13.81 -0.97
N GLU A 137 -1.97 -12.85 -0.64
CA GLU A 137 -1.55 -11.76 -1.53
C GLU A 137 -0.59 -12.24 -2.64
N LEU A 138 -1.13 -12.94 -3.64
CA LEU A 138 -0.38 -13.28 -4.84
C LEU A 138 -0.08 -12.04 -5.67
N ALA A 139 1.05 -12.05 -6.40
CA ALA A 139 1.49 -10.92 -7.22
C ALA A 139 0.47 -10.43 -8.27
N LYS A 140 -0.50 -11.28 -8.65
CA LYS A 140 -1.58 -10.90 -9.58
C LYS A 140 -2.44 -9.73 -9.08
N TYR A 141 -2.65 -9.60 -7.77
CA TYR A 141 -3.47 -8.53 -7.21
C TYR A 141 -2.79 -7.16 -7.33
N PRO A 142 -1.57 -6.94 -6.82
CA PRO A 142 -0.87 -5.68 -7.02
C PRO A 142 -0.56 -5.41 -8.50
N LEU A 143 -0.29 -6.43 -9.34
CA LEU A 143 -0.13 -6.22 -10.78
C LEU A 143 -1.41 -5.70 -11.44
N ALA A 144 -2.57 -6.27 -11.09
CA ALA A 144 -3.86 -5.80 -11.58
C ALA A 144 -4.15 -4.35 -11.13
N MET A 145 -3.82 -4.00 -9.88
CA MET A 145 -3.96 -2.62 -9.38
C MET A 145 -3.06 -1.65 -10.15
N VAL A 146 -1.79 -2.00 -10.39
CA VAL A 146 -0.87 -1.18 -11.18
C VAL A 146 -1.38 -1.03 -12.61
N ALA A 147 -1.79 -2.12 -13.26
CA ALA A 147 -2.33 -2.07 -14.63
C ALA A 147 -3.53 -1.13 -14.72
N LYS A 148 -4.45 -1.22 -13.75
CA LYS A 148 -5.63 -0.38 -13.66
C LYS A 148 -5.24 1.09 -13.44
N ALA A 149 -4.34 1.36 -12.51
CA ALA A 149 -3.87 2.69 -12.19
C ALA A 149 -3.15 3.36 -13.37
N LEU A 150 -2.25 2.65 -14.06
CA LEU A 150 -1.56 3.15 -15.24
C LEU A 150 -2.55 3.47 -16.38
N SER A 151 -3.58 2.64 -16.57
CA SER A 151 -4.58 2.84 -17.62
C SER A 151 -5.51 4.02 -17.35
N ILE A 152 -5.86 4.28 -16.09
CA ILE A 152 -6.88 5.27 -15.72
C ILE A 152 -6.26 6.60 -15.28
N ILE A 153 -5.21 6.56 -14.47
CA ILE A 153 -4.58 7.75 -13.89
C ILE A 153 -3.48 8.29 -14.83
N GLY A 154 -2.68 7.39 -15.41
CA GLY A 154 -1.64 7.73 -16.37
C GLY A 154 -0.29 8.09 -15.74
N TYR A 155 0.33 9.15 -16.27
CA TYR A 155 1.75 9.46 -16.08
C TYR A 155 2.09 10.15 -14.74
N LEU A 156 3.37 10.04 -14.33
CA LEU A 156 3.93 10.55 -13.07
C LEU A 156 3.14 10.08 -11.85
N LEU A 157 2.82 8.78 -11.84
CA LEU A 157 2.13 8.11 -10.74
C LEU A 157 3.14 7.54 -9.75
N LEU A 158 3.01 7.93 -8.48
CA LEU A 158 3.68 7.28 -7.38
C LEU A 158 2.74 6.27 -6.70
N ILE A 159 3.24 5.06 -6.45
CA ILE A 159 2.48 3.97 -5.84
C ILE A 159 3.19 3.51 -4.56
N GLY A 160 2.54 3.72 -3.41
CA GLY A 160 2.93 3.16 -2.13
C GLY A 160 2.54 1.69 -2.02
N TYR A 161 3.48 0.86 -1.60
CA TYR A 161 3.25 -0.53 -1.24
C TYR A 161 4.37 -1.00 -0.31
N ASP A 162 4.03 -1.77 0.74
CA ASP A 162 4.97 -2.25 1.76
C ASP A 162 6.20 -2.94 1.16
N ILE A 163 5.97 -3.78 0.15
CA ILE A 163 7.03 -4.47 -0.58
C ILE A 163 7.43 -3.77 -1.88
N GLY A 164 7.15 -2.47 -2.02
CA GLY A 164 7.39 -1.69 -3.24
C GLY A 164 8.82 -1.80 -3.77
N CYS A 165 9.81 -1.97 -2.89
CA CYS A 165 11.21 -2.16 -3.29
C CYS A 165 11.44 -3.47 -4.07
N SER A 166 10.84 -4.58 -3.66
CA SER A 166 10.99 -5.89 -4.32
C SER A 166 9.97 -6.04 -5.45
N PHE A 167 8.79 -5.43 -5.29
CA PHE A 167 7.75 -5.43 -6.31
C PHE A 167 8.16 -4.70 -7.60
N GLY A 168 9.11 -3.77 -7.54
CA GLY A 168 9.70 -3.15 -8.73
C GLY A 168 10.34 -4.18 -9.67
N ALA A 169 10.98 -5.21 -9.13
CA ALA A 169 11.51 -6.32 -9.92
C ALA A 169 10.37 -7.15 -10.53
N THR A 170 9.28 -7.35 -9.79
CA THR A 170 8.08 -8.03 -10.31
C THR A 170 7.50 -7.29 -11.50
N ILE A 171 7.28 -5.98 -11.39
CA ILE A 171 6.79 -5.15 -12.51
C ILE A 171 7.74 -5.23 -13.71
N SER A 172 9.05 -5.17 -13.47
CA SER A 172 10.06 -5.21 -14.55
C SER A 172 10.06 -6.52 -15.35
N HIS A 173 9.61 -7.63 -14.75
CA HIS A 173 9.46 -8.92 -15.43
C HIS A 173 8.03 -9.20 -15.91
N SER A 174 7.10 -8.28 -15.65
CA SER A 174 5.68 -8.38 -16.00
C SER A 174 5.40 -7.77 -17.38
N SER A 175 4.17 -7.93 -17.86
CA SER A 175 3.71 -7.27 -19.10
C SER A 175 3.66 -5.73 -18.97
N LEU A 176 3.71 -5.21 -17.74
CA LEU A 176 3.58 -3.78 -17.43
C LEU A 176 4.90 -3.01 -17.50
N ALA A 177 6.06 -3.68 -17.66
CA ALA A 177 7.37 -3.04 -17.57
C ALA A 177 7.54 -1.83 -18.50
N SER A 178 7.14 -1.99 -19.77
CA SER A 178 7.25 -0.93 -20.79
C SER A 178 6.33 0.24 -20.48
N LEU A 179 5.09 -0.04 -20.12
CA LEU A 179 4.08 0.99 -19.80
C LEU A 179 4.43 1.75 -18.51
N PHE A 180 4.85 1.03 -17.46
CA PHE A 180 5.26 1.62 -16.18
C PHE A 180 6.41 2.61 -16.38
N LYS A 181 7.40 2.25 -17.21
CA LYS A 181 8.51 3.14 -17.58
C LYS A 181 8.07 4.30 -18.47
N ALA A 182 7.23 4.05 -19.48
CA ALA A 182 6.77 5.07 -20.41
C ALA A 182 5.90 6.15 -19.73
N LEU A 183 5.16 5.76 -18.68
CA LEU A 183 4.36 6.67 -17.87
C LEU A 183 5.14 7.28 -16.69
N GLU A 184 6.45 7.00 -16.58
CA GLU A 184 7.30 7.51 -15.50
C GLU A 184 6.72 7.23 -14.10
N ALA A 185 6.11 6.04 -13.93
CA ALA A 185 5.59 5.61 -12.65
C ALA A 185 6.72 5.18 -11.72
N ARG A 186 6.49 5.28 -10.40
CA ARG A 186 7.46 4.90 -9.37
C ARG A 186 6.80 4.21 -8.19
N LEU A 187 7.47 3.18 -7.67
CA LEU A 187 7.10 2.54 -6.40
C LEU A 187 7.80 3.21 -5.23
N CYS A 188 7.10 3.26 -4.09
CA CYS A 188 7.57 3.75 -2.81
C CYS A 188 7.21 2.71 -1.73
N VAL A 189 8.07 2.54 -0.74
CA VAL A 189 7.70 1.81 0.49
C VAL A 189 7.03 2.79 1.43
N ASN A 190 6.00 2.37 2.17
CA ASN A 190 5.31 3.25 3.11
C ASN A 190 6.24 3.64 4.27
N ALA A 191 5.99 4.76 4.94
CA ALA A 191 6.94 5.33 5.90
C ALA A 191 7.20 4.42 7.11
N PHE A 192 6.16 3.78 7.66
CA PHE A 192 6.28 2.92 8.83
C PHE A 192 7.04 1.64 8.49
N HIS A 193 6.64 0.97 7.40
CA HIS A 193 7.28 -0.26 6.93
C HIS A 193 8.70 -0.02 6.43
N GLY A 194 8.98 1.17 5.89
CA GLY A 194 10.28 1.53 5.35
C GLY A 194 11.43 1.34 6.36
N TYR A 195 11.20 1.62 7.64
CA TYR A 195 12.21 1.41 8.68
C TYR A 195 12.52 -0.07 8.97
N ALA A 196 11.63 -1.00 8.60
CA ALA A 196 11.88 -2.44 8.71
C ALA A 196 12.79 -2.97 7.57
N HIS A 197 13.04 -2.16 6.54
CA HIS A 197 13.90 -2.54 5.42
C HIS A 197 15.36 -2.21 5.74
N ASN A 198 16.30 -2.89 5.07
CA ASN A 198 17.70 -2.53 5.20
C ASN A 198 17.95 -1.08 4.74
N TYR A 199 18.99 -0.45 5.27
CA TYR A 199 19.24 0.97 5.07
C TYR A 199 19.47 1.34 3.59
N GLN A 200 20.06 0.45 2.78
CA GLN A 200 20.21 0.67 1.34
C GLN A 200 18.86 0.76 0.61
N CYS A 201 17.89 -0.09 0.98
CA CYS A 201 16.53 -0.03 0.48
C CYS A 201 15.85 1.27 0.89
N GLN A 202 16.03 1.71 2.15
CA GLN A 202 15.49 2.98 2.63
C GLN A 202 15.99 4.16 1.79
N GLN A 203 17.29 4.19 1.47
CA GLN A 203 17.94 5.23 0.65
C GLN A 203 17.42 5.35 -0.79
N GLN A 204 16.61 4.40 -1.26
CA GLN A 204 16.04 4.40 -2.61
C GLN A 204 14.51 4.49 -2.61
N HIS A 205 13.85 3.88 -1.62
CA HIS A 205 12.41 3.65 -1.64
C HIS A 205 11.65 4.29 -0.48
N HIS A 206 12.33 4.82 0.54
CA HIS A 206 11.66 5.49 1.66
C HIS A 206 11.07 6.84 1.23
N PRO A 207 9.91 7.27 1.75
CA PRO A 207 9.28 8.54 1.36
C PRO A 207 10.21 9.74 1.55
N LEU A 208 10.98 9.77 2.66
CA LEU A 208 11.88 10.88 2.98
C LEU A 208 13.00 11.12 1.94
N VAL A 209 13.37 10.12 1.14
CA VAL A 209 14.41 10.26 0.11
C VAL A 209 13.85 10.46 -1.30
N ILE A 210 12.52 10.42 -1.45
CA ILE A 210 11.84 10.61 -2.73
C ILE A 210 11.36 12.05 -2.83
N LYS A 211 11.92 12.78 -3.80
CA LYS A 211 11.50 14.15 -4.08
C LYS A 211 10.01 14.20 -4.41
N GLY A 212 9.31 15.17 -3.85
CA GLY A 212 7.89 15.39 -4.11
C GLY A 212 6.94 14.65 -3.16
N MET A 213 7.43 13.85 -2.21
CA MET A 213 6.60 13.17 -1.21
C MET A 213 5.89 14.14 -0.26
N GLY A 214 6.58 15.20 0.16
CA GLY A 214 6.04 16.15 1.14
C GLY A 214 5.76 15.46 2.48
N LEU A 215 4.57 15.68 3.02
CA LEU A 215 4.11 15.12 4.31
C LEU A 215 3.46 13.73 4.17
N GLU A 216 3.50 13.12 2.99
CA GLU A 216 2.82 11.85 2.73
C GLU A 216 3.53 10.67 3.39
N ASP A 217 2.82 9.92 4.23
CA ASP A 217 3.32 8.70 4.88
C ASP A 217 3.00 7.41 4.09
N LEU A 218 2.00 7.49 3.19
CA LEU A 218 1.44 6.36 2.44
C LEU A 218 0.82 5.26 3.32
N GLU A 219 0.52 5.52 4.59
CA GLU A 219 -0.06 4.55 5.56
C GLU A 219 -1.61 4.55 5.53
N THR A 220 -2.18 4.87 4.37
CA THR A 220 -3.65 5.06 4.26
C THR A 220 -4.38 3.72 4.31
N MET A 221 -3.78 2.64 3.81
CA MET A 221 -4.45 1.34 3.71
C MET A 221 -4.71 0.71 5.08
N GLU A 222 -3.81 0.87 6.03
CA GLU A 222 -3.94 0.40 7.41
C GLU A 222 -5.18 1.03 8.07
N ARG A 223 -5.43 2.32 7.81
CA ARG A 223 -6.61 3.06 8.31
C ARG A 223 -7.90 2.57 7.65
N VAL A 224 -7.86 2.35 6.33
CA VAL A 224 -9.00 1.80 5.55
C VAL A 224 -9.36 0.40 6.07
N PHE A 225 -8.36 -0.46 6.28
CA PHE A 225 -8.55 -1.82 6.76
C PHE A 225 -9.01 -1.90 8.20
N SER A 226 -8.46 -1.05 9.08
CA SER A 226 -8.94 -0.94 10.46
C SER A 226 -10.44 -0.64 10.52
N SER A 227 -10.94 0.26 9.65
CA SER A 227 -12.36 0.59 9.57
C SER A 227 -13.21 -0.56 8.98
N SER A 228 -12.76 -1.17 7.89
CA SER A 228 -13.52 -2.22 7.19
C SER A 228 -13.61 -3.53 7.97
N ASN A 229 -12.74 -3.75 8.95
CA ASN A 229 -12.80 -4.90 9.86
C ASN A 229 -14.14 -5.02 10.62
N ALA A 230 -14.86 -3.90 10.83
CA ALA A 230 -16.21 -3.93 11.40
C ALA A 230 -17.22 -4.69 10.51
N VAL A 231 -17.06 -4.57 9.19
CA VAL A 231 -17.91 -5.23 8.18
C VAL A 231 -17.46 -6.65 7.90
N ALA A 232 -16.15 -6.90 7.97
CA ALA A 232 -15.55 -8.21 7.75
C ALA A 232 -16.16 -9.31 8.63
N ARG A 233 -16.47 -8.99 9.88
CA ARG A 233 -17.05 -9.95 10.85
C ARG A 233 -18.50 -10.31 10.50
N LEU A 234 -19.27 -9.33 10.01
CA LEU A 234 -20.68 -9.50 9.68
C LEU A 234 -20.90 -10.29 8.38
N THR A 235 -19.96 -10.16 7.44
CA THR A 235 -20.14 -10.71 6.09
C THR A 235 -19.50 -12.09 5.89
N ARG A 236 -18.82 -12.63 6.90
CA ARG A 236 -18.09 -13.91 6.83
C ARG A 236 -18.93 -15.10 6.40
N TYR A 237 -20.19 -15.15 6.83
CA TYR A 237 -21.14 -16.22 6.50
C TYR A 237 -22.26 -15.75 5.56
N ALA A 238 -22.05 -14.62 4.88
CA ALA A 238 -22.99 -14.09 3.91
C ALA A 238 -22.85 -14.80 2.55
N SER A 239 -23.87 -14.67 1.69
CA SER A 239 -23.70 -14.94 0.26
C SER A 239 -22.71 -13.95 -0.36
N THR A 240 -22.11 -14.30 -1.50
CA THR A 240 -21.24 -13.40 -2.27
C THR A 240 -21.93 -12.05 -2.52
N TYR A 241 -23.20 -12.06 -2.92
CA TYR A 241 -23.98 -10.84 -3.13
C TYR A 241 -24.02 -9.93 -1.90
N HIS A 242 -24.36 -10.46 -0.73
CA HIS A 242 -24.46 -9.66 0.48
C HIS A 242 -23.08 -9.22 0.97
N HIS A 243 -22.06 -10.08 0.85
CA HIS A 243 -20.69 -9.73 1.19
C HIS A 243 -20.23 -8.48 0.42
N HIS A 244 -20.38 -8.49 -0.91
CA HIS A 244 -20.05 -7.32 -1.74
C HIS A 244 -20.97 -6.14 -1.48
N LEU A 245 -22.27 -6.34 -1.30
CA LEU A 245 -23.21 -5.25 -0.98
C LEU A 245 -22.79 -4.49 0.28
N PHE A 246 -22.46 -5.20 1.36
CA PHE A 246 -22.08 -4.55 2.62
C PHE A 246 -20.71 -3.86 2.53
N LEU A 247 -19.74 -4.45 1.81
CA LEU A 247 -18.46 -3.80 1.56
C LEU A 247 -18.63 -2.55 0.69
N ASP A 248 -19.40 -2.63 -0.40
CA ASP A 248 -19.68 -1.50 -1.28
C ASP A 248 -20.36 -0.35 -0.52
N MET A 249 -21.36 -0.65 0.31
CA MET A 249 -21.98 0.36 1.16
C MET A 249 -20.98 1.02 2.11
N HIS A 250 -20.13 0.21 2.76
CA HIS A 250 -19.14 0.72 3.68
C HIS A 250 -18.13 1.63 2.99
N PHE A 251 -17.60 1.22 1.84
CA PHE A 251 -16.62 2.02 1.11
C PHE A 251 -17.22 3.24 0.43
N ASN A 252 -18.50 3.20 0.03
CA ASN A 252 -19.22 4.40 -0.39
C ASN A 252 -19.34 5.40 0.77
N GLN A 253 -19.75 4.97 1.96
CA GLN A 253 -19.81 5.86 3.13
C GLN A 253 -18.42 6.39 3.51
N TRP A 254 -17.41 5.52 3.55
CA TRP A 254 -16.02 5.92 3.79
C TRP A 254 -15.56 7.00 2.82
N ASN A 255 -15.78 6.81 1.51
CA ASN A 255 -15.38 7.80 0.51
C ASN A 255 -16.15 9.11 0.67
N GLN A 256 -17.46 9.07 0.99
CA GLN A 256 -18.24 10.27 1.27
C GLN A 256 -17.69 11.04 2.48
N ASP A 257 -17.38 10.34 3.56
CA ASP A 257 -16.80 10.93 4.78
C ASP A 257 -15.42 11.52 4.48
N LYS A 258 -14.57 10.83 3.71
CA LYS A 258 -13.26 11.34 3.30
C LYS A 258 -13.36 12.55 2.38
N TYR A 259 -14.27 12.51 1.41
CA TYR A 259 -14.52 13.63 0.52
C TYR A 259 -14.99 14.87 1.30
N ALA A 260 -15.95 14.71 2.21
CA ALA A 260 -16.44 15.79 3.06
C ALA A 260 -15.34 16.39 3.95
N ASN A 261 -14.40 15.57 4.43
CA ASN A 261 -13.29 16.01 5.28
C ASN A 261 -12.05 16.48 4.50
N THR A 262 -12.04 16.38 3.17
CA THR A 262 -10.82 16.64 2.38
C THR A 262 -10.34 18.08 2.52
N ALA A 263 -11.24 19.07 2.51
CA ALA A 263 -10.85 20.48 2.65
C ALA A 263 -10.15 20.76 3.98
N LEU A 264 -10.66 20.18 5.09
CA LEU A 264 -10.05 20.32 6.41
C LEU A 264 -8.70 19.60 6.47
N MET A 265 -8.60 18.40 5.91
CA MET A 265 -7.34 17.66 5.80
C MET A 265 -6.27 18.47 5.04
N LEU A 266 -6.62 19.05 3.88
CA LEU A 266 -5.71 19.88 3.09
C LEU A 266 -5.28 21.13 3.83
N LEU A 267 -6.20 21.82 4.50
CA LEU A 267 -5.88 23.01 5.31
C LEU A 267 -4.92 22.67 6.46
N ASN A 268 -5.19 21.58 7.19
CA ASN A 268 -4.34 21.15 8.30
C ASN A 268 -2.93 20.78 7.81
N ASN A 269 -2.83 20.04 6.69
CA ASN A 269 -1.55 19.68 6.09
C ASN A 269 -0.80 20.92 5.58
N TYR A 270 -1.51 21.90 5.03
CA TYR A 270 -0.91 23.17 4.60
C TYR A 270 -0.32 23.94 5.80
N VAL A 271 -1.08 24.09 6.88
CA VAL A 271 -0.60 24.73 8.12
C VAL A 271 0.60 23.98 8.70
N GLN A 272 0.54 22.65 8.72
CA GLN A 272 1.66 21.81 9.16
C GLN A 272 2.90 22.02 8.28
N ALA A 273 2.74 22.07 6.96
CA ALA A 273 3.85 22.30 6.04
C ALA A 273 4.50 23.68 6.28
N LEU A 274 3.70 24.73 6.48
CA LEU A 274 4.22 26.06 6.82
C LEU A 274 5.00 26.07 8.14
N ASP A 275 4.49 25.39 9.17
CA ASP A 275 5.17 25.29 10.46
C ASP A 275 6.50 24.53 10.35
N VAL A 276 6.51 23.41 9.61
CA VAL A 276 7.72 22.61 9.34
C VAL A 276 8.75 23.45 8.59
N ILE A 277 8.34 24.23 7.58
CA ILE A 277 9.26 25.10 6.83
C ILE A 277 9.81 26.20 7.76
N ALA A 278 8.95 26.89 8.49
CA ALA A 278 9.34 28.01 9.36
C ALA A 278 10.35 27.58 10.43
N LYS A 279 10.11 26.43 11.08
CA LYS A 279 10.99 25.90 12.13
C LYS A 279 12.20 25.16 11.57
N GLY A 280 11.97 24.33 10.55
CA GLY A 280 12.99 23.45 9.97
C GLY A 280 14.08 24.21 9.24
N VAL A 281 13.74 25.24 8.45
CA VAL A 281 14.74 26.03 7.72
C VAL A 281 15.69 26.75 8.68
N MET A 282 15.15 27.30 9.78
CA MET A 282 15.94 27.93 10.83
C MET A 282 16.87 26.91 11.51
N ALA A 283 16.33 25.79 11.98
CA ALA A 283 17.08 24.77 12.70
C ALA A 283 18.20 24.14 11.84
N VAL A 284 17.88 23.78 10.59
CA VAL A 284 18.86 23.23 9.64
C VAL A 284 19.90 24.28 9.26
N GLY A 285 19.48 25.54 9.08
CA GLY A 285 20.38 26.66 8.80
C GLY A 285 21.40 26.89 9.91
N ASP A 286 20.96 26.87 11.17
CA ASP A 286 21.84 27.06 12.32
C ASP A 286 22.77 25.86 12.54
N ALA A 287 22.27 24.63 12.36
CA ALA A 287 23.10 23.42 12.38
C ALA A 287 24.19 23.47 11.31
N LYS A 288 23.85 23.85 10.07
CA LYS A 288 24.80 24.00 8.96
C LYS A 288 25.86 25.06 9.26
N LYS A 289 25.48 26.22 9.82
CA LYS A 289 26.44 27.26 10.22
C LYS A 289 27.39 26.75 11.32
N SER A 290 26.84 26.08 12.34
CA SER A 290 27.62 25.54 13.45
C SER A 290 28.62 24.47 12.99
N LEU A 291 28.20 23.59 12.09
CA LEU A 291 29.03 22.52 11.54
C LEU A 291 29.90 22.97 10.36
N ARG A 292 29.70 24.19 9.86
CA ARG A 292 30.35 24.74 8.65
C ARG A 292 30.13 23.88 7.42
N VAL A 293 28.89 23.43 7.23
CA VAL A 293 28.47 22.50 6.16
C VAL A 293 27.61 23.24 5.12
N SER A 294 27.92 23.08 3.84
CA SER A 294 27.12 23.58 2.72
C SER A 294 26.07 22.56 2.26
N ASP A 295 25.07 22.99 1.48
CA ASP A 295 24.11 22.05 0.85
C ASP A 295 24.82 21.06 -0.09
N SER A 296 25.83 21.52 -0.82
CA SER A 296 26.59 20.65 -1.73
C SER A 296 27.32 19.51 -1.00
N GLN A 297 27.79 19.76 0.23
CA GLN A 297 28.42 18.72 1.05
C GLN A 297 27.39 17.70 1.55
N LEU A 298 26.16 18.14 1.86
CA LEU A 298 25.08 17.20 2.21
C LEU A 298 24.72 16.31 1.02
N ASP A 299 24.63 16.88 -0.18
CA ASP A 299 24.38 16.11 -1.40
C ASP A 299 25.52 15.13 -1.70
N GLU A 300 26.77 15.55 -1.48
CA GLU A 300 27.95 14.69 -1.60
C GLU A 300 27.90 13.53 -0.60
N TRP A 301 27.65 13.81 0.68
CA TRP A 301 27.53 12.77 1.72
C TRP A 301 26.41 11.78 1.44
N LEU A 302 25.26 12.23 0.94
CA LEU A 302 24.19 11.33 0.50
C LEU A 302 24.64 10.42 -0.67
N GLY A 303 25.49 10.93 -1.55
CA GLY A 303 26.11 10.14 -2.62
C GLY A 303 27.13 9.13 -2.08
N GLU A 304 28.03 9.57 -1.20
CA GLU A 304 29.05 8.74 -0.56
C GLU A 304 28.43 7.61 0.27
N GLU A 305 27.38 7.93 1.04
CA GLU A 305 26.64 6.96 1.85
C GLU A 305 26.03 5.86 0.97
N LYS A 306 25.42 6.23 -0.17
CA LYS A 306 24.86 5.25 -1.12
C LYS A 306 25.93 4.33 -1.70
N VAL A 307 27.11 4.87 -2.04
CA VAL A 307 28.24 4.09 -2.54
C VAL A 307 28.78 3.15 -1.45
N TYR A 308 29.01 3.68 -0.25
CA TYR A 308 29.51 2.94 0.90
C TYR A 308 28.64 1.73 1.23
N LEU A 309 27.31 1.92 1.33
CA LEU A 309 26.38 0.84 1.68
C LEU A 309 26.28 -0.23 0.60
N ARG A 310 26.32 0.17 -0.68
CA ARG A 310 26.35 -0.79 -1.80
C ARG A 310 27.62 -1.64 -1.73
N ASP A 311 28.77 -1.01 -1.48
CA ASP A 311 30.05 -1.69 -1.43
C ASP A 311 30.17 -2.58 -0.17
N LEU A 312 29.58 -2.16 0.96
CA LEU A 312 29.49 -2.97 2.18
C LEU A 312 28.66 -4.24 1.98
N GLN A 313 27.64 -4.23 1.12
CA GLN A 313 26.85 -5.43 0.85
C GLN A 313 27.54 -6.38 -0.15
N LEU A 314 28.31 -5.85 -1.11
CA LEU A 314 29.13 -6.65 -2.01
C LEU A 314 30.29 -7.33 -1.27
N LYS A 315 30.83 -6.66 -0.26
CA LYS A 315 31.78 -7.23 0.70
C LYS A 315 30.97 -8.05 1.71
N HIS A 316 30.74 -9.34 1.43
CA HIS A 316 30.11 -10.30 2.36
C HIS A 316 30.27 -9.87 3.82
N THR A 317 29.15 -9.73 4.56
CA THR A 317 29.16 -9.56 6.01
C THR A 317 30.18 -10.55 6.56
N PRO A 318 31.26 -10.07 7.19
CA PRO A 318 32.33 -10.97 7.53
C PRO A 318 31.78 -12.03 8.50
N LEU A 319 32.03 -13.31 8.20
CA LEU A 319 31.44 -14.50 8.84
C LEU A 319 31.44 -14.49 10.38
N TRP A 320 32.27 -13.64 11.00
CA TRP A 320 32.32 -13.46 12.44
C TRP A 320 31.07 -12.77 13.01
N ASP A 321 30.40 -11.89 12.25
CA ASP A 321 29.22 -11.15 12.71
C ASP A 321 27.98 -12.07 12.75
N SER A 322 27.85 -12.96 11.76
CA SER A 322 26.83 -14.01 11.78
C SER A 322 27.04 -15.02 12.90
N HIS A 323 28.30 -15.38 13.22
CA HIS A 323 28.60 -16.24 14.38
C HIS A 323 28.32 -15.54 15.71
N ALA A 324 28.60 -14.25 15.83
CA ALA A 324 28.31 -13.47 17.05
C ALA A 324 26.79 -13.37 17.29
N LEU A 325 26.00 -13.11 16.25
CA LEU A 325 24.54 -13.10 16.32
C LEU A 325 23.98 -14.48 16.70
N VAL A 326 24.43 -15.54 16.04
CA VAL A 326 24.02 -16.93 16.36
C VAL A 326 24.43 -17.30 17.79
N TYR A 327 25.60 -16.87 18.24
CA TYR A 327 26.05 -17.09 19.62
C TYR A 327 25.13 -16.40 20.63
N VAL A 328 24.74 -15.14 20.39
CA VAL A 328 23.82 -14.40 21.28
C VAL A 328 22.42 -15.05 21.29
N GLU A 329 21.89 -15.45 20.13
CA GLU A 329 20.60 -16.17 20.05
C GLU A 329 20.63 -17.50 20.81
N LEU A 330 21.73 -18.27 20.67
CA LEU A 330 21.92 -19.51 21.41
C LEU A 330 22.06 -19.26 22.92
N LEU A 331 22.71 -18.17 23.33
CA LEU A 331 22.84 -17.77 24.73
C LEU A 331 21.49 -17.40 25.35
N GLN A 332 20.62 -16.72 24.59
CA GLN A 332 19.25 -16.39 25.00
C GLN A 332 18.42 -17.66 25.19
N LYS A 333 18.46 -18.59 24.23
CA LYS A 333 17.78 -19.90 24.33
C LYS A 333 18.28 -20.73 25.50
N LEU A 334 19.58 -20.70 25.80
CA LEU A 334 20.15 -21.37 26.97
C LEU A 334 19.58 -20.80 28.27
N ARG A 335 19.56 -19.46 28.42
CA ARG A 335 19.01 -18.80 29.60
C ARG A 335 17.52 -19.08 29.79
N GLU A 336 16.75 -19.12 28.71
CA GLU A 336 15.33 -19.49 28.76
C GLU A 336 15.17 -20.94 29.25
N ALA A 337 15.94 -21.88 28.71
CA ALA A 337 15.90 -23.28 29.13
C ALA A 337 16.33 -23.48 30.60
N GLU A 338 17.34 -22.73 31.07
CA GLU A 338 17.80 -22.74 32.46
C GLU A 338 16.81 -22.08 33.43
N SER A 339 16.00 -21.11 32.96
CA SER A 339 14.97 -20.48 33.78
C SER A 339 13.74 -21.36 34.03
N VAL A 340 13.51 -22.36 33.17
CA VAL A 340 12.39 -23.31 33.27
C VAL A 340 12.76 -24.53 34.14
N SER A 341 14.05 -24.77 34.41
CA SER A 341 14.52 -25.96 35.12
C SER A 341 14.62 -25.81 36.65
N TYR A 342 14.22 -24.68 37.23
CA TYR A 342 14.08 -24.50 38.69
C TYR A 342 12.64 -24.15 39.09
N PRO A 343 11.75 -25.13 39.26
CA PRO A 343 10.59 -24.97 40.10
C PRO A 343 11.06 -25.04 41.57
N ILE A 344 10.79 -23.97 42.34
CA ILE A 344 10.73 -24.06 43.81
C ILE A 344 9.46 -24.81 44.18
#